data_AF-D8LG44-F1
#
_entry.id   AF-D8LG44-F1
#
_cell.length_a   1.000
_cell.length_b   1.000
_cell.length_c   1.000
_cell.angle_alpha   90.00
_cell.angle_beta   90.00
_cell.angle_gamma   90.00
#
_symmetry.space_group_name_H-M   'P 1'
#
loop_
_entity.id
_entity.type
_entity.pdbx_description
1 polymer ?
#
loop_
_entity_poly.entity_id
_entity_poly.type
_entity_poly.pdbx_seq_one_letter_code
_entity_poly.pdbx_strand_id
1 'polypeptide(L)'
;MREMRGFLLWMAVILAHMVQVPMLWFVFWQGVDSPWRPLSDILTLALPGLAFFRTLFFDRRTRCRFIADWFRLMSVTYLMRCLCVTLTSLPGPAPHCEALSGYDRPRGWHDVATRLGPLMGDFRTCGDLLFSGHTAWTTVSMLLLTKSFRRAPRLVYALVKSTGFLYLLTMATCTIAGRKHYTVDVALAVVIAGLTFFRFQA
;
A
#
# COMPACT_ATOMS: atom_id res chain seq x y z
N MET A 1 -5.05 -2.09 23.67
CA MET A 1 -6.51 -2.09 23.35
C MET A 1 -7.05 -0.75 22.85
N ARG A 2 -6.86 0.40 23.53
CA ARG A 2 -7.34 1.71 23.05
C ARG A 2 -6.80 2.10 21.66
N GLU A 3 -5.51 1.85 21.40
CA GLU A 3 -4.92 2.17 20.09
C GLU A 3 -5.42 1.28 18.95
N MET A 4 -5.70 0.01 19.25
CA MET A 4 -6.31 -0.90 18.29
C MET A 4 -7.75 -0.47 17.95
N ARG A 5 -8.54 -0.02 18.93
CA ARG A 5 -9.86 0.57 18.68
C ARG A 5 -9.78 1.85 17.83
N GLY A 6 -8.81 2.71 18.12
CA GLY A 6 -8.53 3.90 17.32
C GLY A 6 -8.18 3.54 15.87
N PHE A 7 -7.29 2.57 15.67
CA PHE A 7 -6.94 2.09 14.34
C PHE A 7 -8.10 1.41 13.61
N LEU A 8 -8.94 0.65 14.29
CA LEU A 8 -10.12 0.03 13.69
C LEU A 8 -11.16 1.08 13.26
N LEU A 9 -11.38 2.12 14.06
CA LEU A 9 -12.17 3.29 13.65
C LEU A 9 -11.57 3.98 12.43
N TRP A 10 -10.25 4.11 12.39
CA TRP A 10 -9.54 4.71 11.25
C TRP A 10 -9.69 3.89 9.98
N MET A 11 -9.56 2.58 10.10
CA MET A 11 -9.77 1.63 9.03
C MET A 11 -11.22 1.70 8.52
N ALA A 12 -12.20 1.76 9.42
CA ALA A 12 -13.60 1.93 9.04
C ALA A 12 -13.84 3.24 8.27
N VAL A 13 -13.21 4.35 8.66
CA VAL A 13 -13.31 5.62 7.92
C VAL A 13 -12.67 5.52 6.54
N ILE A 14 -11.48 4.91 6.42
CA ILE A 14 -10.81 4.71 5.12
C ILE A 14 -11.68 3.86 4.20
N LEU A 15 -12.23 2.75 4.72
CA LEU A 15 -13.10 1.86 3.97
C LEU A 15 -14.40 2.56 3.55
N ALA A 16 -15.02 3.32 4.45
CA ALA A 16 -16.22 4.12 4.15
C ALA A 16 -15.92 5.16 3.06
N HIS A 17 -14.81 5.88 3.17
CA HIS A 17 -14.38 6.83 2.15
C HIS A 17 -14.13 6.15 0.81
N MET A 18 -13.50 4.97 0.77
CA MET A 18 -13.27 4.23 -0.47
C MET A 18 -14.54 3.74 -1.14
N VAL A 19 -15.59 3.46 -0.36
CA VAL A 19 -16.92 3.09 -0.87
C VAL A 19 -17.69 4.34 -1.36
N GLN A 20 -17.49 5.49 -0.70
CA GLN A 20 -18.22 6.73 -0.98
C GLN A 20 -17.55 7.65 -1.99
N VAL A 21 -16.25 7.49 -2.31
CA VAL A 21 -15.60 8.22 -3.40
C VAL A 21 -16.39 7.88 -4.67
N PRO A 22 -17.14 8.84 -5.24
CA PRO A 22 -17.96 8.56 -6.40
C PRO A 22 -17.00 8.14 -7.50
N MET A 23 -17.10 6.88 -7.91
CA MET A 23 -16.41 6.34 -9.08
C MET A 23 -16.55 7.31 -10.27
N LEU A 24 -17.67 8.05 -10.32
CA LEU A 24 -18.04 9.12 -11.25
C LEU A 24 -17.02 10.26 -11.43
N TRP A 25 -16.31 10.75 -10.40
CA TRP A 25 -15.37 11.87 -10.60
C TRP A 25 -14.06 11.43 -11.29
N PHE A 26 -13.68 10.16 -11.10
CA PHE A 26 -12.45 9.60 -11.67
C PHE A 26 -12.68 8.91 -13.02
N VAL A 27 -13.92 8.59 -13.41
CA VAL A 27 -14.25 7.96 -14.70
C VAL A 27 -13.62 8.69 -15.90
N PHE A 28 -13.52 10.03 -15.83
CA PHE A 28 -13.00 10.84 -16.93
C PHE A 28 -11.47 10.74 -17.15
N TRP A 29 -10.70 10.19 -16.20
CA TRP A 29 -9.22 10.14 -16.27
C TRP A 29 -8.63 8.76 -15.92
N GLN A 30 -9.30 7.67 -16.33
CA GLN A 30 -8.94 6.28 -16.01
C GLN A 30 -8.02 5.59 -17.05
N GLY A 31 -7.26 6.35 -17.82
CA GLY A 31 -6.37 5.82 -18.87
C GLY A 31 -5.11 5.13 -18.34
N VAL A 32 -4.50 4.29 -19.20
CA VAL A 32 -3.18 3.66 -18.95
C VAL A 32 -2.10 4.73 -18.74
N ASP A 33 -2.24 5.89 -19.37
CA ASP A 33 -1.34 7.06 -19.27
C ASP A 33 -1.76 8.07 -18.19
N SER A 34 -2.66 7.68 -17.28
CA SER A 34 -3.15 8.61 -16.26
C SER A 34 -2.03 9.04 -15.29
N PRO A 35 -1.96 10.34 -14.94
CA PRO A 35 -0.92 10.88 -14.03
C PRO A 35 -1.02 10.31 -12.61
N TRP A 36 -2.16 9.71 -12.26
CA TRP A 36 -2.40 9.04 -10.97
C TRP A 36 -1.48 7.85 -10.74
N ARG A 37 -1.07 7.15 -11.82
CA ARG A 37 -0.15 6.01 -11.74
C ARG A 37 1.22 6.39 -11.23
N PRO A 38 2.00 7.26 -11.89
CA PRO A 38 3.32 7.66 -11.38
C PRO A 38 3.20 8.39 -10.03
N LEU A 39 2.14 9.17 -9.82
CA LEU A 39 1.91 9.84 -8.53
C LEU A 39 1.79 8.83 -7.39
N SER A 40 1.00 7.75 -7.56
CA SER A 40 0.88 6.71 -6.53
C SER A 40 2.21 5.97 -6.25
N ASP A 41 3.06 5.77 -7.25
CA ASP A 41 4.37 5.14 -7.07
C ASP A 41 5.32 6.06 -6.31
N ILE A 42 5.35 7.34 -6.68
CA ILE A 42 6.14 8.37 -5.98
C ILE A 42 5.69 8.48 -4.52
N LEU A 43 4.37 8.54 -4.27
CA LEU A 43 3.82 8.56 -2.91
C LEU A 43 4.14 7.27 -2.16
N THR A 44 4.20 6.12 -2.83
CA THR A 44 4.56 4.87 -2.17
C THR A 44 6.00 4.91 -1.68
N LEU A 45 6.92 5.47 -2.46
CA LEU A 45 8.34 5.55 -2.10
C LEU A 45 8.65 6.70 -1.13
N ALA A 46 7.97 7.84 -1.27
CA ALA A 46 8.30 9.06 -0.53
C ALA A 46 8.15 8.91 0.99
N LEU A 47 7.02 8.39 1.50
CA LEU A 47 6.80 8.27 2.95
C LEU A 47 7.79 7.32 3.65
N PRO A 48 8.03 6.10 3.15
CA PRO A 48 9.09 5.22 3.67
C PRO A 48 10.47 5.85 3.53
N GLY A 49 10.77 6.48 2.39
CA GLY A 49 12.02 7.21 2.17
C GLY A 49 12.25 8.29 3.23
N LEU A 50 11.22 9.09 3.54
CA LEU A 50 11.24 10.08 4.62
C LEU A 50 11.39 9.44 5.99
N ALA A 51 10.74 8.30 6.25
CA ALA A 51 10.87 7.57 7.51
C ALA A 51 12.29 7.03 7.71
N PHE A 52 12.90 6.43 6.68
CA PHE A 52 14.28 5.98 6.70
C PHE A 52 15.26 7.15 6.83
N PHE A 53 15.06 8.24 6.08
CA PHE A 53 15.88 9.44 6.20
C PHE A 53 15.84 10.01 7.62
N ARG A 54 14.66 10.07 8.24
CA ARG A 54 14.50 10.48 9.65
C ARG A 54 15.29 9.58 10.61
N THR A 55 15.39 8.28 10.34
CA THR A 55 16.11 7.36 11.22
C THR A 55 17.62 7.61 11.27
N LEU A 56 18.18 8.37 10.32
CA LEU A 56 19.58 8.80 10.36
C LEU A 56 19.87 9.74 11.55
N PHE A 57 18.86 10.45 12.04
CA PHE A 57 18.96 11.36 13.19
C PHE A 57 18.66 10.68 14.54
N PHE A 58 18.39 9.37 14.55
CA PHE A 58 18.14 8.63 15.78
C PHE A 58 19.41 7.98 16.34
N ASP A 59 19.43 7.77 17.65
CA ASP A 59 20.47 6.94 18.30
C ASP A 59 20.59 5.58 17.63
N ARG A 60 21.81 5.04 17.57
CA ARG A 60 22.13 3.76 16.94
C ARG A 60 21.18 2.63 17.39
N ARG A 61 20.85 2.57 18.67
CA ARG A 61 19.92 1.56 19.24
C ARG A 61 18.51 1.70 18.67
N THR A 62 17.98 2.92 18.63
CA THR A 62 16.64 3.22 18.11
C THR A 62 16.57 3.00 16.61
N ARG A 63 17.61 3.39 15.87
CA ARG A 63 17.74 3.17 14.43
C ARG A 63 17.75 1.69 14.08
N CYS A 64 18.61 0.90 14.71
CA CYS A 64 18.68 -0.55 14.46
C CYS A 64 17.34 -1.24 14.77
N ARG A 65 16.67 -0.85 15.86
CA ARG A 65 15.36 -1.38 16.21
C ARG A 65 14.31 -1.02 15.15
N PHE A 66 14.23 0.25 14.74
CA PHE A 66 13.28 0.69 13.72
C PHE A 66 13.47 -0.07 12.39
N ILE A 67 14.72 -0.20 11.93
CA ILE A 67 15.04 -0.89 10.68
C ILE A 67 14.69 -2.37 10.78
N ALA A 68 15.07 -3.04 11.86
CA ALA A 68 14.75 -4.46 12.08
C ALA A 68 13.23 -4.69 12.16
N ASP A 69 12.52 -3.80 12.86
CA ASP A 69 11.07 -3.82 12.98
C ASP A 69 10.38 -3.66 11.62
N TRP A 70 10.89 -2.75 10.80
CA TRP A 70 10.40 -2.51 9.45
C TRP A 70 10.60 -3.75 8.56
N PHE A 71 11.81 -4.30 8.48
CA PHE A 71 12.07 -5.51 7.69
C PHE A 71 11.24 -6.69 8.15
N ARG A 72 11.12 -6.91 9.46
CA ARG A 72 10.33 -8.02 10.02
C ARG A 72 8.85 -7.92 9.64
N LEU A 73 8.24 -6.75 9.78
CA LEU A 73 6.84 -6.54 9.40
C LEU A 73 6.64 -6.71 7.90
N MET A 74 7.55 -6.16 7.10
CA MET A 74 7.49 -6.24 5.65
C MET A 74 7.62 -7.68 5.15
N SER A 75 8.55 -8.47 5.70
CA SER A 75 8.70 -9.88 5.36
C SER A 75 7.43 -10.69 5.63
N VAL A 76 6.79 -10.52 6.80
CA VAL A 76 5.53 -11.23 7.11
C VAL A 76 4.40 -10.80 6.17
N THR A 77 4.30 -9.49 5.92
CA THR A 77 3.23 -8.92 5.09
C THR A 77 3.39 -9.34 3.62
N TYR A 78 4.61 -9.38 3.09
CA TYR A 78 4.88 -9.83 1.72
C TYR A 78 4.83 -11.35 1.57
N LEU A 79 5.15 -12.12 2.62
CA LEU A 79 4.90 -13.56 2.61
C LEU A 79 3.41 -13.86 2.44
N MET A 80 2.55 -13.15 3.19
CA MET A 80 1.09 -13.27 3.02
C MET A 80 0.64 -12.85 1.62
N ARG A 81 1.23 -11.79 1.05
CA ARG A 81 0.99 -11.42 -0.36
C ARG A 81 1.29 -12.57 -1.31
N CYS A 82 2.48 -13.17 -1.20
CA CYS A 82 2.89 -14.28 -2.07
C CYS A 82 1.89 -15.43 -1.99
N LEU A 83 1.47 -15.80 -0.77
CA LEU A 83 0.46 -16.84 -0.56
C LEU A 83 -0.88 -16.48 -1.19
N CYS A 84 -1.38 -15.26 -0.99
CA CYS A 84 -2.64 -14.81 -1.60
C CYS A 84 -2.59 -14.88 -3.12
N VAL A 85 -1.58 -14.28 -3.75
CA VAL A 85 -1.44 -14.23 -5.21
C VAL A 85 -1.32 -15.63 -5.82
N THR A 86 -0.73 -16.59 -5.11
CA THR A 86 -0.66 -17.99 -5.59
C THR A 86 -1.96 -18.77 -5.42
N LEU A 87 -2.78 -18.41 -4.43
CA LEU A 87 -4.01 -19.14 -4.08
C LEU A 87 -5.25 -18.56 -4.78
N THR A 88 -5.19 -17.32 -5.24
CA THR A 88 -6.31 -16.64 -5.88
C THR A 88 -6.04 -16.39 -7.36
N SER A 89 -7.12 -16.17 -8.12
CA SER A 89 -7.02 -15.83 -9.55
C SER A 89 -8.11 -14.83 -9.91
N LEU A 90 -7.87 -13.55 -9.60
CA LEU A 90 -8.73 -12.44 -10.00
C LEU A 90 -8.19 -11.70 -11.24
N PRO A 91 -9.07 -11.26 -12.16
CA PRO A 91 -8.65 -10.45 -13.31
C PRO A 91 -8.26 -9.04 -12.88
N GLY A 92 -7.15 -8.52 -13.42
CA GLY A 92 -6.65 -7.18 -13.07
C GLY A 92 -7.59 -6.03 -13.50
N PRO A 93 -7.56 -4.89 -12.79
CA PRO A 93 -8.44 -3.73 -13.04
C PRO A 93 -8.06 -2.87 -14.25
N ALA A 94 -6.88 -3.08 -14.84
CA ALA A 94 -6.38 -2.23 -15.91
C ALA A 94 -7.14 -2.44 -17.24
N PRO A 95 -7.32 -1.40 -18.08
CA PRO A 95 -8.12 -1.50 -19.31
C PRO A 95 -7.59 -2.56 -20.31
N HIS A 96 -6.27 -2.78 -20.33
CA HIS A 96 -5.65 -3.80 -21.20
C HIS A 96 -5.86 -5.24 -20.72
N CYS A 97 -6.50 -5.44 -19.55
CA CYS A 97 -6.83 -6.75 -18.99
C CYS A 97 -8.30 -7.16 -19.19
N GLU A 98 -9.10 -6.31 -19.84
CA GLU A 98 -10.49 -6.62 -20.17
C GLU A 98 -10.56 -7.74 -21.21
N ALA A 99 -11.57 -8.61 -21.13
CA ALA A 99 -11.66 -9.84 -21.95
C ALA A 99 -11.62 -9.59 -23.48
N LEU A 100 -11.89 -8.37 -23.94
CA LEU A 100 -11.84 -7.97 -25.36
C LEU A 100 -10.47 -7.45 -25.83
N SER A 101 -9.50 -7.22 -24.94
CA SER A 101 -8.25 -6.51 -25.27
C SER A 101 -7.18 -7.37 -25.98
N GLY A 102 -7.42 -8.67 -26.17
CA GLY A 102 -6.45 -9.57 -26.81
C GLY A 102 -5.16 -9.75 -26.01
N TYR A 103 -5.25 -9.80 -24.67
CA TYR A 103 -4.09 -9.98 -23.80
C TYR A 103 -3.34 -11.29 -24.09
N ASP A 104 -2.07 -11.17 -24.51
CA ASP A 104 -1.18 -12.31 -24.74
C ASP A 104 -0.71 -12.91 -23.41
N ARG A 105 -1.41 -13.96 -22.98
CA ARG A 105 -1.13 -14.67 -21.73
C ARG A 105 0.28 -15.29 -21.77
N PRO A 106 1.09 -15.11 -20.71
CA PRO A 106 2.42 -15.73 -20.63
C PRO A 106 2.28 -17.25 -20.74
N ARG A 107 3.13 -17.88 -21.57
CA ARG A 107 3.05 -19.32 -21.88
C ARG A 107 4.03 -20.15 -21.05
N GLY A 108 5.05 -19.53 -20.48
CA GLY A 108 6.04 -20.20 -19.63
C GLY A 108 6.46 -19.40 -18.40
N TRP A 109 7.17 -20.06 -17.48
CA TRP A 109 7.67 -19.44 -16.26
C TRP A 109 8.65 -18.28 -16.53
N HIS A 110 9.38 -18.32 -17.65
CA HIS A 110 10.29 -17.27 -18.08
C HIS A 110 9.56 -15.99 -18.47
N ASP A 111 8.40 -16.09 -19.12
CA ASP A 111 7.53 -14.94 -19.43
C ASP A 111 6.99 -14.33 -18.13
N VAL A 112 6.63 -15.17 -17.16
CA VAL A 112 6.19 -14.70 -15.84
C VAL A 112 7.34 -13.97 -15.14
N ALA A 113 8.55 -14.57 -15.10
CA ALA A 113 9.73 -13.98 -14.47
C ALA A 113 10.17 -12.65 -15.10
N THR A 114 10.06 -12.51 -16.43
CA THR A 114 10.47 -11.29 -17.14
C THR A 114 9.40 -10.21 -17.15
N ARG A 115 8.11 -10.58 -17.08
CA ARG A 115 6.96 -9.65 -16.99
C ARG A 115 6.54 -9.30 -15.56
N LEU A 116 7.29 -9.78 -14.55
CA LEU A 116 6.95 -9.71 -13.11
C LEU A 116 7.20 -8.33 -12.45
N GLY A 117 7.53 -7.27 -13.19
CA GLY A 117 7.97 -6.03 -12.56
C GLY A 117 7.65 -4.73 -13.31
N PRO A 118 7.05 -3.74 -12.62
CA PRO A 118 7.14 -2.32 -12.99
C PRO A 118 8.59 -1.82 -13.15
N LEU A 119 9.57 -2.55 -12.58
CA LEU A 119 10.99 -2.25 -12.61
C LEU A 119 11.58 -2.27 -14.04
N MET A 120 10.97 -3.03 -14.96
CA MET A 120 11.41 -3.15 -16.36
C MET A 120 10.53 -2.34 -17.33
N GLY A 121 9.62 -1.49 -16.80
CA GLY A 121 8.76 -0.62 -17.61
C GLY A 121 7.59 -1.33 -18.31
N ASP A 122 7.41 -2.64 -18.09
CA ASP A 122 6.27 -3.36 -18.64
C ASP A 122 5.09 -3.35 -17.64
N PHE A 123 4.09 -2.53 -17.94
CA PHE A 123 2.86 -2.38 -17.17
C PHE A 123 1.72 -3.26 -17.70
N ARG A 124 2.01 -4.20 -18.61
CA ARG A 124 0.99 -5.00 -19.31
C ARG A 124 0.65 -6.31 -18.59
N THR A 125 1.06 -6.51 -17.35
CA THR A 125 0.81 -7.77 -16.64
C THR A 125 -0.62 -7.81 -16.07
N CYS A 126 -1.45 -8.72 -16.59
CA CYS A 126 -2.81 -8.97 -16.13
C CYS A 126 -2.84 -10.22 -15.23
N GLY A 127 -2.21 -10.11 -14.06
CA GLY A 127 -2.18 -11.16 -13.04
C GLY A 127 -3.06 -10.80 -11.84
N ASP A 128 -3.15 -11.74 -10.89
CA ASP A 128 -3.80 -11.47 -9.61
C ASP A 128 -3.01 -10.41 -8.82
N LEU A 129 -3.74 -9.40 -8.37
CA LEU A 129 -3.23 -8.23 -7.66
C LEU A 129 -3.83 -8.15 -6.24
N LEU A 130 -4.55 -9.20 -5.82
CA LEU A 130 -5.13 -9.31 -4.48
C LEU A 130 -4.03 -9.10 -3.46
N PHE A 131 -4.33 -8.18 -2.54
CA PHE A 131 -3.40 -7.60 -1.57
C PHE A 131 -2.44 -6.55 -2.17
N SER A 132 -2.72 -5.24 -2.05
CA SER A 132 -1.86 -4.19 -2.62
C SER A 132 -0.55 -3.97 -1.85
N GLY A 133 0.58 -4.08 -2.56
CA GLY A 133 1.93 -3.90 -2.01
C GLY A 133 2.23 -2.44 -1.71
N HIS A 134 1.78 -1.52 -2.57
CA HIS A 134 1.90 -0.08 -2.38
C HIS A 134 1.23 0.36 -1.07
N THR A 135 -0.01 -0.10 -0.86
CA THR A 135 -0.77 0.17 0.36
C THR A 135 -0.19 -0.52 1.58
N ALA A 136 0.25 -1.78 1.48
CA ALA A 136 0.86 -2.49 2.59
C ALA A 136 2.17 -1.81 3.05
N TRP A 137 3.05 -1.48 2.10
CA TRP A 137 4.34 -0.84 2.33
C TRP A 137 4.20 0.54 3.00
N THR A 138 3.28 1.36 2.49
CA THR A 138 2.98 2.68 3.06
C THR A 138 2.32 2.58 4.43
N THR A 139 1.38 1.65 4.64
CA THR A 139 0.69 1.46 5.93
C THR A 139 1.67 1.04 7.02
N VAL A 140 2.53 0.05 6.77
CA VAL A 140 3.55 -0.39 7.73
C VAL A 140 4.50 0.77 8.08
N SER A 141 4.96 1.50 7.08
CA SER A 141 5.87 2.63 7.25
C SER A 141 5.22 3.78 8.05
N MET A 142 3.96 4.10 7.77
CA MET A 142 3.19 5.13 8.48
C MET A 142 2.97 4.76 9.96
N LEU A 143 2.63 3.50 10.24
CA LEU A 143 2.42 3.02 11.61
C LEU A 143 3.72 3.05 12.44
N LEU A 144 4.83 2.61 11.85
CA LEU A 144 6.15 2.69 12.49
C LEU A 144 6.60 4.13 12.70
N LEU A 145 6.39 5.01 11.73
CA LEU A 145 6.68 6.44 11.86
C LEU A 145 5.88 7.03 13.02
N THR A 146 4.57 6.80 13.05
CA THR A 146 3.67 7.28 14.12
C THR A 146 4.09 6.74 15.49
N LYS A 147 4.54 5.48 15.58
CA LYS A 147 5.11 4.89 16.80
C LYS A 147 6.37 5.63 17.26
N SER A 148 7.24 6.06 16.35
CA SER A 148 8.45 6.83 16.71
C SER A 148 8.12 8.18 17.36
N PHE A 149 7.00 8.80 16.99
CA PHE A 149 6.54 10.07 17.54
C PHE A 149 5.71 9.94 18.82
N ARG A 150 5.53 8.73 19.36
CA ARG A 150 4.67 8.53 20.54
C ARG A 150 5.14 9.29 21.79
N ARG A 151 6.45 9.55 21.90
CA ARG A 151 7.04 10.34 23.00
C ARG A 151 7.07 11.84 22.73
N ALA A 152 6.70 12.28 21.53
CA ALA A 152 6.65 13.69 21.18
C ALA A 152 5.47 14.39 21.89
N PRO A 153 5.45 15.75 21.91
CA PRO A 153 4.31 16.49 22.43
C PRO A 153 2.99 16.04 21.80
N ARG A 154 1.90 16.04 22.58
CA ARG A 154 0.58 15.54 22.13
C ARG A 154 0.12 16.14 20.80
N LEU A 155 0.38 17.44 20.60
CA LEU A 155 0.06 18.14 19.36
C LEU A 155 0.85 17.57 18.16
N VAL A 156 2.16 17.37 18.32
CA VAL A 156 3.02 16.80 17.26
C VAL A 156 2.59 15.38 16.92
N TYR A 157 2.31 14.57 17.94
CA TYR A 157 1.80 13.21 17.73
C TYR A 157 0.46 13.22 16.98
N ALA A 158 -0.48 14.09 17.35
CA ALA A 158 -1.76 14.23 16.67
C ALA A 158 -1.59 14.68 15.20
N LEU A 159 -0.69 15.62 14.93
CA LEU A 159 -0.38 16.12 13.59
C LEU A 159 0.26 15.05 12.70
N VAL A 160 1.27 14.32 13.20
CA VAL A 160 1.90 13.23 12.44
C VAL A 160 0.88 12.14 12.14
N LYS A 161 0.04 11.84 13.13
CA LYS A 161 -1.02 10.85 12.98
C LYS A 161 -2.04 11.29 11.92
N SER A 162 -2.56 12.52 11.99
CA SER A 162 -3.53 13.04 11.01
C SER A 162 -2.96 13.23 9.60
N THR A 163 -1.71 13.71 9.49
CA THR A 163 -1.03 13.85 8.18
C THR A 163 -0.74 12.49 7.56
N GLY A 164 -0.29 11.50 8.35
CA GLY A 164 -0.10 10.13 7.87
C GLY A 164 -1.41 9.47 7.43
N PHE A 165 -2.54 9.80 8.07
CA PHE A 165 -3.86 9.35 7.65
C PHE A 165 -4.26 9.94 6.29
N LEU A 166 -4.18 11.26 6.16
CA LEU A 166 -4.49 11.95 4.91
C LEU A 166 -3.59 11.44 3.77
N TYR A 167 -2.32 11.18 4.07
CA TYR A 167 -1.39 10.60 3.11
C TYR A 167 -1.83 9.22 2.62
N LEU A 168 -2.21 8.33 3.54
CA LEU A 168 -2.67 6.99 3.20
C LEU A 168 -3.96 7.05 2.36
N LEU A 169 -4.88 7.96 2.71
CA LEU A 169 -6.11 8.19 1.95
C LEU A 169 -5.81 8.67 0.54
N THR A 170 -4.95 9.68 0.38
CA THR A 170 -4.56 10.22 -0.94
C THR A 170 -3.84 9.19 -1.79
N MET A 171 -2.87 8.46 -1.23
CA MET A 171 -2.18 7.41 -1.98
C MET A 171 -3.16 6.32 -2.42
N ALA A 172 -4.07 5.91 -1.53
CA ALA A 172 -5.03 4.87 -1.83
C ALA A 172 -6.06 5.30 -2.89
N THR A 173 -6.56 6.54 -2.84
CA THR A 173 -7.42 7.08 -3.90
C THR A 173 -6.68 7.17 -5.23
N CYS A 174 -5.40 7.57 -5.26
CA CYS A 174 -4.59 7.55 -6.47
C CYS A 174 -4.40 6.13 -7.04
N THR A 175 -4.19 5.12 -6.20
CA THR A 175 -4.04 3.72 -6.67
C THR A 175 -5.32 3.16 -7.31
N ILE A 176 -6.48 3.52 -6.75
CA ILE A 176 -7.79 3.14 -7.28
C ILE A 176 -8.08 3.92 -8.58
N ALA A 177 -7.82 5.24 -8.57
CA ALA A 177 -8.02 6.11 -9.73
C ALA A 177 -7.16 5.68 -10.94
N GLY A 178 -5.92 5.24 -10.70
CA GLY A 178 -5.02 4.72 -11.73
C GLY A 178 -5.39 3.32 -12.26
N ARG A 179 -6.49 2.71 -11.77
CA ARG A 179 -6.89 1.33 -12.05
C ARG A 179 -5.72 0.34 -11.88
N LYS A 180 -4.93 0.50 -10.80
CA LYS A 180 -3.83 -0.41 -10.45
C LYS A 180 -4.32 -1.54 -9.55
N HIS A 181 -5.23 -1.23 -8.64
CA HIS A 181 -5.76 -2.15 -7.65
C HIS A 181 -7.25 -1.89 -7.45
N TYR A 182 -7.99 -2.94 -7.11
CA TYR A 182 -9.36 -2.79 -6.66
C TYR A 182 -9.40 -2.23 -5.23
N THR A 183 -10.54 -1.66 -4.86
CA THR A 183 -10.81 -1.22 -3.49
C THR A 183 -10.61 -2.34 -2.46
N VAL A 184 -10.95 -3.60 -2.83
CA VAL A 184 -10.74 -4.77 -1.97
C VAL A 184 -9.26 -5.06 -1.70
N ASP A 185 -8.38 -4.89 -2.70
CA ASP A 185 -6.94 -5.15 -2.56
C ASP A 185 -6.31 -4.17 -1.57
N VAL A 186 -6.74 -2.90 -1.66
CA VAL A 186 -6.31 -1.80 -0.80
C VAL A 186 -6.87 -1.98 0.62
N ALA A 187 -8.15 -2.33 0.75
CA ALA A 187 -8.78 -2.63 2.03
C ALA A 187 -8.06 -3.76 2.77
N LEU A 188 -7.83 -4.88 2.07
CA LEU A 188 -7.14 -6.04 2.62
C LEU A 188 -5.69 -5.70 3.01
N ALA A 189 -5.02 -4.88 2.21
CA ALA A 189 -3.68 -4.38 2.52
C ALA A 189 -3.62 -3.61 3.85
N VAL A 190 -4.55 -2.67 4.07
CA VAL A 190 -4.63 -1.91 5.34
C VAL A 190 -4.93 -2.84 6.53
N VAL A 191 -5.85 -3.80 6.35
CA VAL A 191 -6.24 -4.75 7.41
C VAL A 191 -5.05 -5.61 7.82
N ILE A 192 -4.42 -6.33 6.89
CA ILE A 192 -3.33 -7.26 7.22
C ILE A 192 -2.10 -6.50 7.71
N ALA A 193 -1.75 -5.37 7.09
CA ALA A 193 -0.62 -4.55 7.57
C ALA A 193 -0.87 -4.05 9.00
N GLY A 194 -2.10 -3.60 9.29
CA GLY A 194 -2.52 -3.20 10.62
C GLY A 194 -2.46 -4.33 11.63
N LEU A 195 -3.08 -5.48 11.32
CA LEU A 195 -3.07 -6.67 12.18
C LEU A 195 -1.65 -7.16 12.44
N THR A 196 -0.80 -7.20 11.41
CA THR A 196 0.62 -7.59 11.53
C THR A 196 1.34 -6.62 12.45
N PHE A 197 1.15 -5.31 12.27
CA PHE A 197 1.73 -4.31 13.17
C PHE A 197 1.27 -4.52 14.63
N PHE A 198 -0.03 -4.61 14.90
CA PHE A 198 -0.50 -4.78 16.29
C PHE A 198 -0.14 -6.15 16.88
N ARG A 199 -0.02 -7.20 16.07
CA ARG A 199 0.32 -8.53 16.58
C ARG A 199 1.79 -8.67 16.94
N PHE A 200 2.67 -8.01 16.19
CA PHE A 200 4.11 -8.17 16.30
C PHE A 200 4.80 -6.99 16.99
N GLN A 201 4.21 -5.78 17.00
CA GLN A 201 4.83 -4.55 17.51
C GLN A 201 4.10 -3.87 18.68
N ALA A 202 2.90 -4.34 19.07
CA ALA A 202 2.13 -3.76 20.17
C ALA A 202 2.67 -4.15 21.54
#